data_AF-A0A0F9WYT7-F1
#
_entry.id   AF-A0A0F9WYT7-F1
#
_cell.length_a   1.000
_cell.length_b   1.000
_cell.length_c   1.000
_cell.angle_alpha   90.00
_cell.angle_beta   90.00
_cell.angle_gamma   90.00
#
_symmetry.space_group_name_H-M   'P 1'
#
loop_
_entity.id
_entity.type
_entity.pdbx_description
1 polymer ?
#
loop_
_entity_poly.entity_id
_entity_poly.type
_entity_poly.pdbx_seq_one_letter_code
_entity_poly.pdbx_strand_id
1 'polypeptide(L)'
;MTTMTDSDSESRVAAIVADILGVDPGAITPATRADEVASWDSFALVRIVFALEAEFGVRLTMAEIEAIDGVPALLRAVGIDRLRDAKGR
;
A
#
# COMPACT_ATOMS: atom_id res chain seq x y z
N MET A 1 -16.08 -12.03 15.51
CA MET A 1 -14.86 -11.71 16.28
C MET A 1 -14.01 -10.84 15.38
N THR A 2 -14.29 -9.54 15.41
CA THR A 2 -13.78 -8.54 14.45
C THR A 2 -12.91 -7.61 15.28
N THR A 3 -11.61 -7.49 14.96
CA THR A 3 -10.67 -6.38 15.31
C THR A 3 -9.17 -6.77 15.40
N MET A 4 -8.72 -7.96 14.98
CA MET A 4 -7.27 -8.31 14.98
C MET A 4 -6.54 -8.19 13.62
N THR A 5 -7.23 -7.78 12.54
CA THR A 5 -6.69 -7.86 11.16
C THR A 5 -6.33 -6.53 10.50
N ASP A 6 -6.82 -5.39 11.03
CA ASP A 6 -6.65 -4.08 10.39
C ASP A 6 -5.28 -3.47 10.75
N SER A 7 -4.96 -3.42 12.05
CA SER A 7 -3.72 -2.81 12.56
C SER A 7 -2.43 -3.53 12.15
N ASP A 8 -2.48 -4.85 11.90
CA ASP A 8 -1.33 -5.62 11.40
C ASP A 8 -1.01 -5.26 9.94
N SER A 9 -2.05 -5.18 9.10
CA SER A 9 -1.92 -4.80 7.69
C SER A 9 -1.42 -3.36 7.56
N GLU A 10 -1.97 -2.44 8.37
CA GLU A 10 -1.50 -1.06 8.45
C GLU A 10 -0.02 -0.96 8.79
N SER A 11 0.41 -1.69 9.82
CA SER A 11 1.80 -1.70 10.27
C SER A 11 2.75 -2.26 9.20
N ARG A 12 2.35 -3.33 8.50
CA ARG A 12 3.15 -3.94 7.43
C ARG A 12 3.26 -3.04 6.19
N VAL A 13 2.17 -2.40 5.79
CA VAL A 13 2.20 -1.42 4.68
C VAL A 13 3.11 -0.24 5.04
N ALA A 14 2.96 0.32 6.24
CA ALA A 14 3.80 1.44 6.68
C ALA A 14 5.28 1.06 6.72
N ALA A 15 5.62 -0.14 7.21
CA ALA A 15 7.00 -0.63 7.25
C ALA A 15 7.61 -0.79 5.85
N ILE A 16 6.87 -1.34 4.88
CA ILE A 16 7.33 -1.48 3.48
C ILE A 16 7.58 -0.12 2.85
N VAL A 17 6.65 0.82 3.05
CA VAL A 17 6.78 2.19 2.52
C VAL A 17 8.01 2.87 3.12
N ALA A 18 8.19 2.78 4.45
CA ALA A 18 9.34 3.39 5.11
C ALA A 18 10.68 2.83 4.62
N ASP A 19 10.79 1.50 4.49
CA ASP A 19 11.99 0.82 4.00
C ASP A 19 12.35 1.26 2.57
N ILE A 20 11.37 1.30 1.66
CA ILE A 20 11.61 1.67 0.26
C ILE A 20 11.97 3.16 0.12
N LEU A 21 11.34 4.02 0.91
CA LEU A 21 11.58 5.46 0.92
C LEU A 21 12.84 5.85 1.69
N GLY A 22 13.45 4.92 2.42
CA GLY A 22 14.65 5.16 3.23
C GLY A 22 14.41 6.13 4.38
N VAL A 23 13.21 6.11 4.97
CA VAL A 23 12.80 6.99 6.08
C VAL A 23 12.59 6.19 7.36
N ASP A 24 12.51 6.89 8.50
CA ASP A 24 12.18 6.25 9.77
C ASP A 24 10.79 5.57 9.71
N PRO A 25 10.63 4.34 10.22
CA PRO A 25 9.33 3.66 10.24
C PRO A 25 8.23 4.45 10.95
N GLY A 26 8.56 5.28 11.94
CA GLY A 26 7.63 6.16 12.63
C GLY A 26 7.23 7.41 11.83
N ALA A 27 7.89 7.69 10.70
CA ALA A 27 7.53 8.80 9.81
C ALA A 27 6.36 8.46 8.87
N ILE A 28 6.05 7.17 8.69
CA ILE A 28 4.95 6.72 7.83
C ILE A 28 3.76 6.32 8.71
N THR A 29 2.60 6.91 8.42
CA THR A 29 1.34 6.65 9.11
C THR A 29 0.28 6.20 8.12
N PRO A 30 -0.83 5.60 8.57
CA PRO A 30 -1.97 5.27 7.71
C PRO A 30 -2.55 6.47 6.93
N ALA A 31 -2.28 7.70 7.39
CA ALA A 31 -2.75 8.94 6.76
C ALA A 31 -1.71 9.60 5.82
N THR A 32 -0.46 9.14 5.82
CA THR A 32 0.64 9.78 5.08
C THR A 32 0.35 9.82 3.58
N ARG A 33 0.48 11.00 2.99
CA ARG A 33 0.30 11.21 1.54
C ARG A 33 1.63 11.20 0.80
N ALA A 34 1.59 10.84 -0.47
CA ALA A 34 2.81 10.78 -1.29
C ALA A 34 3.49 12.17 -1.45
N ASP A 35 2.70 13.24 -1.56
CA ASP A 35 3.19 14.61 -1.68
C ASP A 35 3.82 15.17 -0.40
N GLU A 36 3.59 14.54 0.75
CA GLU A 36 4.21 14.89 2.04
C GLU A 36 5.63 14.31 2.18
N VAL A 37 6.02 13.34 1.35
CA VAL A 37 7.30 12.63 1.46
C VAL A 37 8.15 12.84 0.22
N ALA A 38 9.23 13.60 0.35
CA ALA A 38 10.06 14.00 -0.81
C ALA A 38 10.70 12.83 -1.58
N SER A 39 10.99 11.69 -0.92
CA SER A 39 11.52 10.50 -1.59
C SER A 39 10.46 9.66 -2.30
N TRP A 40 9.17 10.01 -2.16
CA TRP A 40 8.08 9.33 -2.82
C TRP A 40 7.92 9.84 -4.25
N ASP A 41 8.68 9.24 -5.16
CA ASP A 41 8.59 9.49 -6.60
C ASP A 41 7.94 8.32 -7.37
N SER A 42 7.88 8.42 -8.70
CA SER A 42 7.31 7.37 -9.55
C SER A 42 8.08 6.04 -9.48
N PHE A 43 9.39 6.07 -9.25
CA PHE A 43 10.20 4.87 -9.16
C PHE A 43 10.02 4.18 -7.80
N ALA A 44 9.95 4.96 -6.72
CA ALA A 44 9.59 4.50 -5.39
C ALA A 44 8.19 3.88 -5.38
N LEU A 45 7.20 4.50 -6.05
CA LEU A 45 5.86 3.94 -6.17
C LEU A 45 5.86 2.54 -6.80
N VAL A 46 6.59 2.34 -7.90
CA VAL A 46 6.70 1.01 -8.55
C VAL A 46 7.33 -0.02 -7.61
N ARG A 47 8.37 0.36 -6.86
CA ARG A 47 9.00 -0.52 -5.87
C ARG A 47 8.04 -0.89 -4.74
N ILE A 48 7.28 0.09 -4.23
CA ILE A 48 6.26 -0.12 -3.19
C ILE A 48 5.21 -1.11 -3.68
N VAL A 49 4.68 -0.91 -4.89
CA VAL A 49 3.69 -1.81 -5.48
C VAL A 49 4.21 -3.25 -5.55
N PHE A 50 5.43 -3.47 -6.06
CA PHE A 50 5.99 -4.82 -6.13
C PHE A 50 6.20 -5.48 -4.76
N ALA A 51 6.65 -4.71 -3.76
CA ALA A 51 6.79 -5.22 -2.40
C ALA A 51 5.44 -5.61 -1.78
N LEU A 52 4.40 -4.78 -1.99
CA LEU A 52 3.04 -5.08 -1.51
C LEU A 52 2.43 -6.28 -2.24
N GLU A 53 2.61 -6.40 -3.55
CA GLU A 53 2.18 -7.58 -4.33
C GLU A 53 2.78 -8.87 -3.77
N ALA A 54 4.09 -8.86 -3.49
CA ALA A 54 4.80 -10.00 -2.93
C ALA A 54 4.36 -10.32 -1.50
N GLU A 55 4.21 -9.30 -0.64
CA GLU A 55 3.89 -9.46 0.78
C GLU A 55 2.45 -9.93 1.03
N PHE A 56 1.50 -9.37 0.29
CA PHE A 56 0.06 -9.61 0.50
C PHE A 56 -0.53 -10.60 -0.52
N GLY A 57 0.25 -11.11 -1.47
CA GLY A 57 -0.25 -11.99 -2.53
C GLY A 57 -1.23 -11.26 -3.47
N VAL A 58 -1.00 -9.96 -3.67
CA VAL A 58 -1.86 -9.10 -4.47
C VAL A 58 -1.29 -8.87 -5.87
N ARG A 59 -2.18 -8.52 -6.81
CA ARG A 59 -1.88 -8.00 -8.14
C ARG A 59 -2.67 -6.71 -8.30
N LEU A 60 -1.98 -5.60 -8.54
CA LEU A 60 -2.59 -4.31 -8.78
C LEU A 60 -2.62 -4.07 -10.29
N THR A 61 -3.75 -3.57 -10.77
CA THR A 61 -3.91 -3.10 -12.14
C THR A 61 -3.25 -1.73 -12.31
N MET A 62 -2.95 -1.35 -13.56
CA MET A 62 -2.39 -0.02 -13.86
C MET A 62 -3.29 1.11 -13.36
N ALA A 63 -4.62 0.97 -13.48
CA ALA A 63 -5.57 1.96 -12.99
C ALA A 63 -5.54 2.11 -11.46
N GLU A 64 -5.37 1.01 -10.72
CA GLU A 64 -5.19 1.06 -9.26
C GLU A 64 -3.87 1.74 -8.89
N ILE A 65 -2.79 1.46 -9.63
CA ILE A 65 -1.47 2.07 -9.40
C ILE A 65 -1.52 3.58 -9.65
N GLU A 66 -2.17 4.02 -10.74
CA GLU A 66 -2.36 5.44 -11.06
C GLU A 66 -3.19 6.18 -10.00
N ALA A 67 -4.06 5.48 -9.28
CA ALA A 67 -4.87 6.03 -8.21
C ALA A 67 -4.17 6.07 -6.83
N ILE A 68 -2.92 5.60 -6.72
CA ILE A 68 -2.16 5.64 -5.47
C ILE A 68 -1.67 7.07 -5.22
N ASP A 69 -2.20 7.70 -4.17
CA ASP A 69 -1.84 9.05 -3.72
C ASP A 69 -1.28 9.08 -2.28
N GLY A 70 -0.98 7.91 -1.72
CA GLY A 70 -0.46 7.77 -0.36
C GLY A 70 -0.81 6.44 0.29
N VAL A 71 -0.46 6.31 1.57
CA VAL A 71 -0.72 5.11 2.39
C VAL A 71 -2.21 4.74 2.45
N PRO A 72 -3.18 5.67 2.54
CA PRO A 72 -4.60 5.30 2.51
C PRO A 72 -5.00 4.53 1.25
N ALA A 73 -4.44 4.89 0.09
CA ALA A 73 -4.72 4.21 -1.18
C ALA A 73 -4.06 2.84 -1.24
N LEU A 74 -2.85 2.70 -0.68
CA LEU A 74 -2.16 1.41 -0.56
C LEU A 74 -2.94 0.44 0.34
N LEU A 75 -3.44 0.91 1.48
CA LEU A 75 -4.27 0.12 2.39
C LEU A 75 -5.55 -0.37 1.71
N ARG A 76 -6.18 0.49 0.91
CA ARG A 76 -7.30 0.08 0.05
C ARG A 76 -6.88 -0.94 -1.00
N ALA A 77 -5.75 -0.75 -1.67
CA ALA A 77 -5.29 -1.67 -2.71
C ALA A 77 -4.96 -3.07 -2.17
N VAL A 78 -4.48 -3.18 -0.92
CA VAL A 78 -4.23 -4.47 -0.26
C VAL A 78 -5.48 -5.01 0.47
N GLY A 79 -6.38 -4.13 0.91
CA GLY A 79 -7.54 -4.45 1.75
C GLY A 79 -8.89 -4.57 1.04
N ILE A 80 -9.02 -4.11 -0.21
CA ILE A 80 -10.28 -4.21 -0.97
C ILE A 80 -10.43 -5.61 -1.58
N ASP A 81 -11.37 -6.35 -0.99
CA ASP A 81 -12.48 -7.04 -1.67
C ASP A 81 -12.18 -7.83 -2.96
N ARG A 82 -11.11 -8.63 -2.93
CA ARG A 82 -10.78 -9.67 -3.93
C ARG A 82 -11.86 -10.76 -4.13
N LEU A 83 -13.03 -10.66 -3.48
CA LEU A 83 -14.17 -11.56 -3.67
C LEU A 83 -15.13 -11.11 -4.77
N ARG A 84 -15.03 -9.89 -5.32
CA ARG A 84 -16.03 -9.40 -6.32
C ARG A 84 -15.59 -9.46 -7.78
N ASP A 85 -14.30 -9.50 -8.10
CA ASP A 85 -13.83 -9.38 -9.50
C ASP A 85 -13.45 -10.72 -10.16
N ALA A 86 -13.35 -11.81 -9.38
CA ALA A 86 -13.08 -13.15 -9.94
C ALA A 86 -14.31 -13.82 -10.60
N LYS A 87 -15.48 -13.17 -10.60
CA LYS A 87 -16.72 -13.70 -11.22
C LYS A 87 -17.12 -12.99 -12.52
N GLY A 88 -16.24 -12.18 -13.10
CA GLY A 88 -16.58 -11.27 -14.20
C GLY A 88 -15.82 -11.41 -15.52
N ARG A 89 -14.97 -12.44 -15.70
CA ARG A 89 -14.33 -12.72 -17.00
C ARG A 89 -14.32 -14.21 -17.31
#